data_AF-A0A414D7P9-F1
#
_entry.id   AF-A0A414D7P9-F1
#
_cell.length_a   1.000
_cell.length_b   1.000
_cell.length_c   1.000
_cell.angle_alpha   90.00
_cell.angle_beta   90.00
_cell.angle_gamma   90.00
#
_symmetry.space_group_name_H-M   'P 1'
#
loop_
_entity.id
_entity.type
_entity.pdbx_description
1 polymer ?
#
loop_
_entity_poly.entity_id
_entity_poly.type
_entity_poly.pdbx_seq_one_letter_code
_entity_poly.pdbx_strand_id
1 'polypeptide(L)'
;MNKNVGADKDKFTISCYGIELPFEWYSMEYILKELRNSKLKNVVKMEKATKAKIKKYYKENKENLGENNRFFTYIKFFNVNGKNYGIVAGKTNYTNPDLLFDSRNGEKDNRYARIFLNNPSGAEWSETIVIVNHESSASEYADNQAALFIECYLQRKFNLLDS
;
A
#
# COMPACT_ATOMS: atom_id res chain seq x y z
N MET A 1 17.70 27.65 -1.61
CA MET A 1 17.51 26.51 -2.53
C MET A 1 16.10 25.96 -2.34
N ASN A 2 15.16 26.37 -3.20
CA ASN A 2 13.81 25.80 -3.20
C ASN A 2 13.89 24.42 -3.86
N LYS A 3 13.90 23.36 -3.06
CA LYS A 3 13.49 22.05 -3.56
C LYS A 3 12.01 22.19 -3.91
N ASN A 4 11.66 21.94 -5.17
CA ASN A 4 10.26 21.75 -5.56
C ASN A 4 9.68 20.63 -4.70
N VAL A 5 9.02 20.99 -3.60
CA VAL A 5 8.19 20.07 -2.84
C VAL A 5 6.97 19.86 -3.72
N GLY A 6 6.99 18.82 -4.55
CA GLY A 6 5.84 18.49 -5.38
C GLY A 6 4.59 18.33 -4.48
N ALA A 7 3.41 18.71 -4.96
CA ALA A 7 2.18 18.74 -4.17
C ALA A 7 1.94 17.49 -3.30
N ASP A 8 1.55 17.64 -2.03
CA ASP A 8 1.34 16.51 -1.11
C ASP A 8 0.24 15.54 -1.57
N LYS A 9 -0.63 15.99 -2.48
CA LYS A 9 -1.71 15.24 -3.11
C LYS A 9 -1.96 15.76 -4.51
N ASP A 10 -2.57 14.92 -5.35
CA ASP A 10 -2.95 15.27 -6.72
C ASP A 10 -4.26 14.56 -7.11
N LYS A 11 -4.91 15.02 -8.18
CA LYS A 11 -6.17 14.47 -8.68
C LYS A 11 -5.96 13.64 -9.93
N PHE A 12 -6.56 12.45 -9.93
CA PHE A 12 -6.47 11.48 -11.01
C PHE A 12 -7.86 10.98 -11.36
N THR A 13 -8.17 10.92 -12.65
CA THR A 13 -9.47 10.42 -13.11
C THR A 13 -9.38 8.92 -13.38
N ILE A 14 -10.27 8.14 -12.76
CA ILE A 14 -10.51 6.76 -13.16
C ILE A 14 -11.68 6.76 -14.14
N SER A 15 -11.45 6.19 -15.32
CA SER A 15 -12.50 5.91 -16.31
C SER A 15 -12.86 4.42 -16.26
N CYS A 16 -14.13 4.11 -16.05
CA CYS A 16 -14.64 2.75 -15.99
C CYS A 16 -16.06 2.69 -16.59
N TYR A 17 -16.26 1.87 -17.62
CA TYR A 17 -17.55 1.72 -18.32
C TYR A 17 -18.23 3.05 -18.73
N GLY A 18 -17.43 4.02 -19.20
CA GLY A 18 -17.93 5.34 -19.64
C GLY A 18 -18.21 6.32 -18.50
N ILE A 19 -17.97 5.93 -17.25
CA ILE A 19 -18.04 6.82 -16.08
C ILE A 19 -16.63 7.30 -15.74
N GLU A 20 -16.48 8.61 -15.55
CA GLU A 20 -15.22 9.26 -15.18
C GLU A 20 -15.38 9.96 -13.83
N LEU A 21 -14.57 9.54 -12.85
CA LEU A 21 -14.62 10.11 -11.50
C LEU A 21 -13.22 10.56 -11.06
N PRO A 22 -13.09 11.79 -10.49
CA PRO A 22 -11.83 12.26 -9.96
C PRO A 22 -11.58 11.68 -8.56
N PHE A 23 -10.39 11.12 -8.36
CA PHE A 23 -9.87 10.66 -7.07
C PHE A 23 -8.69 11.53 -6.66
N GLU A 24 -8.66 11.94 -5.39
CA GLU A 24 -7.51 12.63 -4.81
C GLU A 24 -6.60 11.62 -4.11
N TRP A 25 -5.35 11.52 -4.52
CA TRP A 25 -4.36 10.60 -3.92
C TRP A 25 -3.15 11.34 -3.38
N TYR A 26 -2.66 10.85 -2.26
CA TYR A 26 -1.55 11.46 -1.53
C TYR A 26 -0.20 10.90 -1.99
N SER A 27 0.82 11.76 -1.98
CA SER A 27 2.18 11.37 -2.27
C SER A 27 2.72 10.40 -1.22
N MET A 28 3.66 9.53 -1.63
CA MET A 28 4.34 8.64 -0.70
C MET A 28 5.05 9.41 0.42
N GLU A 29 5.63 10.56 0.11
CA GLU A 29 6.32 11.41 1.09
C GLU A 29 5.35 11.90 2.18
N TYR A 30 4.18 12.38 1.77
CA TYR A 30 3.13 12.81 2.70
C TYR A 30 2.62 11.64 3.54
N ILE A 31 2.30 10.51 2.91
CA ILE A 31 1.84 9.30 3.62
C ILE A 31 2.87 8.86 4.67
N LEU A 32 4.15 8.77 4.29
CA LEU A 32 5.23 8.39 5.21
C LEU A 32 5.38 9.38 6.37
N LYS A 33 5.25 10.69 6.11
CA LYS A 33 5.28 11.73 7.15
C LYS A 33 4.14 11.54 8.15
N GLU A 34 2.91 11.37 7.67
CA GLU A 34 1.73 11.14 8.53
C GLU A 34 1.86 9.85 9.34
N LEU A 35 2.33 8.76 8.71
CA LEU A 35 2.52 7.48 9.39
C LEU A 35 3.58 7.54 10.49
N ARG A 36 4.71 8.22 10.25
CA ARG A 36 5.76 8.42 11.26
C ARG A 36 5.32 9.24 12.47
N ASN A 37 4.35 10.14 12.27
CA ASN A 37 3.77 10.95 13.34
C ASN A 37 2.59 10.25 14.04
N SER A 38 2.23 9.04 13.60
CA SER A 38 1.12 8.27 14.17
C SER A 38 1.58 7.33 15.27
N LYS A 39 0.62 6.74 15.99
CA LYS A 39 0.89 5.66 16.98
C LYS A 39 1.14 4.29 16.32
N LEU A 40 1.07 4.20 14.99
CA LEU A 40 1.31 2.95 14.27
C LEU A 40 2.80 2.61 14.37
N LYS A 41 3.10 1.40 14.83
CA LYS A 41 4.48 0.96 15.03
C LYS A 41 5.08 0.42 13.73
N ASN A 42 6.40 0.50 13.61
CA ASN A 42 7.20 -0.21 12.61
C ASN A 42 6.71 -0.04 11.16
N VAL A 43 6.73 1.21 10.68
CA VAL A 43 6.47 1.57 9.28
C VAL A 43 7.74 1.33 8.46
N VAL A 44 7.65 0.48 7.44
CA VAL A 44 8.81 0.06 6.63
C VAL A 44 8.57 0.40 5.17
N LYS A 45 9.40 1.26 4.62
CA LYS A 45 9.48 1.46 3.17
C LYS A 45 10.33 0.35 2.57
N MET A 46 9.78 -0.41 1.62
CA MET A 46 10.49 -1.49 0.94
C MET A 46 10.53 -1.23 -0.56
N GLU A 47 11.72 -0.97 -1.08
CA GLU A 47 11.96 -0.77 -2.51
C GLU A 47 12.20 -2.11 -3.21
N LYS A 48 11.70 -2.23 -4.44
CA LYS A 48 11.75 -3.46 -5.25
C LYS A 48 11.23 -4.64 -4.44
N ALA A 49 10.04 -4.48 -3.88
CA ALA A 49 9.46 -5.42 -2.93
C ALA A 49 9.15 -6.75 -3.62
N THR A 50 9.67 -7.84 -3.06
CA THR A 50 9.41 -9.21 -3.55
C THR A 50 8.95 -10.09 -2.39
N LYS A 51 8.24 -11.19 -2.69
CA LYS A 51 7.85 -12.18 -1.67
C LYS A 51 9.06 -12.66 -0.85
N ALA A 52 10.20 -12.85 -1.51
CA ALA A 52 11.45 -13.27 -0.87
C ALA A 52 12.00 -12.20 0.08
N LYS A 53 12.03 -10.92 -0.33
CA LYS A 53 12.49 -9.81 0.52
C LYS A 53 11.63 -9.65 1.77
N ILE A 54 10.31 -9.81 1.64
CA ILE A 54 9.40 -9.71 2.77
C ILE A 54 9.63 -10.86 3.75
N LYS A 55 9.67 -12.10 3.25
CA LYS A 55 9.98 -13.27 4.09
C LYS A 55 11.31 -13.10 4.82
N LYS A 56 12.33 -12.61 4.13
CA LYS A 56 13.64 -12.32 4.72
C LYS A 56 13.54 -11.25 5.82
N TYR A 57 12.86 -10.14 5.55
CA TYR A 57 12.64 -9.07 6.53
C TYR A 57 11.98 -9.60 7.82
N TYR A 58 10.90 -10.37 7.73
CA TYR A 58 10.23 -10.91 8.92
C TYR A 58 11.09 -11.94 9.66
N LYS A 59 11.86 -12.76 8.94
CA LYS A 59 12.80 -13.71 9.56
C LYS A 59 13.89 -13.00 10.37
N GLU A 60 14.43 -11.90 9.83
CA GLU A 60 15.51 -11.12 10.46
C GLU A 60 15.01 -10.22 11.60
N ASN A 61 13.72 -9.89 11.63
CA ASN A 61 13.14 -8.97 12.62
C ASN A 61 12.16 -9.66 13.58
N LYS A 62 12.22 -11.00 13.69
CA LYS A 62 11.28 -11.80 14.48
C LYS A 62 11.22 -11.35 15.95
N GLU A 63 12.35 -11.00 16.56
CA GLU A 63 12.40 -10.55 17.96
C GLU A 63 11.72 -9.19 18.16
N ASN A 64 11.87 -8.27 17.20
CA ASN A 64 11.33 -6.91 17.28
C ASN A 64 9.84 -6.83 16.92
N LEU A 65 9.38 -7.74 16.05
CA LEU A 65 7.97 -7.83 15.61
C LEU A 65 7.16 -8.78 16.49
N GLY A 66 7.83 -9.70 17.19
CA GLY A 66 7.26 -10.74 18.02
C GLY A 66 6.83 -11.98 17.23
N GLU A 67 6.73 -13.09 17.93
CA GLU A 67 6.61 -14.42 17.31
C GLU A 67 5.27 -14.70 16.62
N ASN A 68 4.23 -13.91 16.93
CA ASN A 68 2.86 -14.13 16.48
C ASN A 68 2.37 -13.21 15.35
N ASN A 69 3.20 -12.26 14.88
CA ASN A 69 2.81 -11.31 13.83
C ASN A 69 2.73 -11.99 12.47
N ARG A 70 1.59 -12.60 12.15
CA ARG A 70 1.29 -13.35 10.92
C ARG A 70 0.85 -12.46 9.80
N PHE A 71 0.10 -11.41 10.13
CA PHE A 71 -0.49 -10.48 9.21
C PHE A 71 0.19 -9.11 9.28
N PHE A 72 0.11 -8.37 8.17
CA PHE A 72 0.53 -6.98 8.10
C PHE A 72 -0.28 -6.25 7.05
N THR A 73 -0.33 -4.93 7.19
CA THR A 73 -0.96 -4.04 6.22
C THR A 73 0.12 -3.45 5.31
N TYR A 74 -0.19 -3.21 4.05
CA TYR A 74 0.69 -2.51 3.13
C TYR A 74 -0.07 -1.45 2.34
N ILE A 75 0.69 -0.46 1.86
CA ILE A 75 0.26 0.51 0.86
C ILE A 75 1.07 0.26 -0.42
N LYS A 76 0.36 0.17 -1.54
CA LYS A 76 0.93 0.15 -2.89
C LYS A 76 0.82 1.53 -3.52
N PHE A 77 1.76 1.80 -4.41
CA PHE A 77 1.92 3.09 -5.04
C PHE A 77 1.96 2.94 -6.56
N PHE A 78 1.63 4.01 -7.25
CA PHE A 78 1.93 4.17 -8.67
C PHE A 78 2.87 5.36 -8.85
N ASN A 79 3.66 5.32 -9.91
CA ASN A 79 4.52 6.41 -10.33
C ASN A 79 3.88 7.17 -11.48
N VAL A 80 3.95 8.50 -11.44
CA VAL A 80 3.67 9.37 -12.57
C VAL A 80 4.70 10.50 -12.55
N ASN A 81 5.37 10.73 -13.68
CA ASN A 81 6.38 11.78 -13.83
C ASN A 81 7.47 11.76 -12.73
N GLY A 82 7.91 10.57 -12.33
CA GLY A 82 8.96 10.40 -11.31
C GLY A 82 8.47 10.50 -9.86
N LYS A 83 7.16 10.63 -9.63
CA LYS A 83 6.58 10.78 -8.30
C LYS A 83 5.59 9.67 -7.95
N ASN A 84 5.73 9.14 -6.73
CA ASN A 84 4.89 8.06 -6.24
C ASN A 84 3.67 8.57 -5.45
N TYR A 85 2.49 8.04 -5.75
CA TYR A 85 1.23 8.30 -5.06
C TYR A 85 0.61 6.98 -4.56
N GLY A 86 0.01 7.00 -3.37
CA GLY A 86 -0.66 5.83 -2.81
C GLY A 86 -1.96 5.54 -3.55
N ILE A 87 -2.23 4.27 -3.85
CA ILE A 87 -3.45 3.88 -4.58
C ILE A 87 -4.23 2.75 -3.92
N VAL A 88 -3.55 1.79 -3.29
CA VAL A 88 -4.19 0.62 -2.67
C VAL A 88 -3.63 0.43 -1.27
N ALA A 89 -4.50 0.18 -0.31
CA ALA A 89 -4.13 -0.44 0.95
C ALA A 89 -4.74 -1.83 1.03
N GLY A 90 -3.94 -2.78 1.49
CA GLY A 90 -4.35 -4.17 1.63
C GLY A 90 -3.71 -4.84 2.84
N LYS A 91 -4.26 -5.99 3.23
CA LYS A 91 -3.70 -6.85 4.28
C LYS A 91 -3.29 -8.20 3.70
N THR A 92 -2.12 -8.69 4.13
CA THR A 92 -1.66 -10.05 3.78
C THR A 92 -0.91 -10.70 4.95
N ASN A 93 -0.53 -11.97 4.79
CA ASN A 93 0.39 -12.65 5.70
C ASN A 93 1.84 -12.65 5.18
N TYR A 94 2.83 -12.82 6.06
CA TYR A 94 4.25 -12.85 5.68
C TYR A 94 4.74 -14.20 5.13
N THR A 95 4.01 -15.29 5.41
CA THR A 95 4.41 -16.65 4.99
C THR A 95 4.16 -16.88 3.49
N ASN A 96 3.11 -16.30 2.95
CA ASN A 96 2.79 -16.24 1.53
C ASN A 96 2.16 -14.87 1.20
N PRO A 97 2.97 -13.79 1.14
CA PRO A 97 2.45 -12.46 0.91
C PRO A 97 1.82 -12.39 -0.48
N ASP A 98 0.54 -12.06 -0.52
CA ASP A 98 -0.16 -11.75 -1.75
C ASP A 98 0.06 -10.29 -2.11
N LEU A 99 0.98 -10.09 -3.07
CA LEU A 99 1.35 -8.77 -3.57
C LEU A 99 1.27 -8.69 -5.10
N LEU A 100 0.71 -9.72 -5.72
CA LEU A 100 0.60 -9.85 -7.17
C LEU A 100 -0.66 -9.11 -7.65
N PHE A 101 -0.55 -7.79 -7.71
CA PHE A 101 -1.60 -6.92 -8.25
C PHE A 101 -1.42 -6.62 -9.75
N ASP A 102 -0.36 -7.14 -10.36
CA ASP A 102 0.05 -6.73 -11.71
C ASP A 102 -0.42 -7.72 -12.79
N SER A 103 -0.80 -8.95 -12.41
CA SER A 103 -1.24 -9.99 -13.36
C SER A 103 -2.73 -9.91 -13.65
N ARG A 104 -3.13 -9.59 -14.90
CA ARG A 104 -4.54 -9.57 -15.34
C ARG A 104 -5.25 -10.88 -15.04
N ASN A 105 -6.46 -10.80 -14.49
CA ASN A 105 -7.43 -11.90 -14.55
C ASN A 105 -8.41 -11.63 -15.71
N GLY A 106 -7.89 -11.64 -16.94
CA GLY A 106 -8.70 -11.49 -18.16
C GLY A 106 -9.48 -10.17 -18.27
N GLU A 107 -10.53 -10.17 -19.10
CA GLU A 107 -11.34 -8.99 -19.47
C GLU A 107 -12.30 -8.49 -18.36
N LYS A 108 -12.35 -9.15 -17.20
CA LYS A 108 -13.29 -8.86 -16.10
C LYS A 108 -12.59 -8.44 -14.80
N ASP A 109 -11.56 -7.62 -14.89
CA ASP A 109 -10.88 -7.11 -13.69
C ASP A 109 -11.67 -5.96 -13.07
N ASN A 110 -12.30 -6.19 -11.92
CA ASN A 110 -13.08 -5.19 -11.20
C ASN A 110 -12.24 -4.36 -10.22
N ARG A 111 -10.91 -4.56 -10.18
CA ARG A 111 -10.03 -3.77 -9.30
C ARG A 111 -9.67 -2.46 -9.98
N TYR A 112 -10.25 -1.37 -9.48
CA TYR A 112 -10.12 -0.04 -10.06
C TYR A 112 -8.67 0.47 -10.16
N ALA A 113 -7.79 0.06 -9.25
CA ALA A 113 -6.36 0.41 -9.32
C ALA A 113 -5.70 -0.13 -10.59
N ARG A 114 -6.06 -1.36 -11.00
CA ARG A 114 -5.56 -1.98 -12.23
C ARG A 114 -6.20 -1.34 -13.46
N ILE A 115 -7.49 -1.00 -13.40
CA ILE A 115 -8.17 -0.27 -14.48
C ILE A 115 -7.47 1.07 -14.73
N PHE A 116 -7.18 1.82 -13.65
CA PHE A 116 -6.47 3.10 -13.72
C PHE A 116 -5.08 2.98 -14.35
N LEU A 117 -4.29 1.97 -13.95
CA LEU A 117 -2.90 1.79 -14.42
C LEU A 117 -2.79 1.12 -15.79
N ASN A 118 -3.86 0.48 -16.28
CA ASN A 118 -3.88 -0.09 -17.63
C ASN A 118 -4.36 0.91 -18.69
N ASN A 119 -4.94 2.04 -18.28
CA ASN A 119 -5.26 3.13 -19.20
C ASN A 119 -4.00 3.93 -19.53
N PRO A 120 -3.90 4.60 -20.70
CA PRO A 120 -2.74 5.39 -21.11
C PRO A 120 -2.63 6.71 -20.33
N SER A 121 -2.59 6.62 -19.00
CA SER A 121 -2.44 7.73 -18.05
C SER A 121 -0.98 8.14 -17.84
N GLY A 122 -0.03 7.38 -18.41
CA GLY A 122 1.41 7.52 -18.12
C GLY A 122 1.78 7.09 -16.70
N ALA A 123 0.86 6.47 -15.97
CA ALA A 123 1.08 5.94 -14.64
C ALA A 123 1.49 4.46 -14.69
N GLU A 124 2.46 4.08 -13.86
CA GLU A 124 2.94 2.71 -13.76
C GLU A 124 2.98 2.23 -12.30
N TRP A 125 2.92 0.92 -12.07
CA TRP A 125 3.08 0.38 -10.73
C TRP A 125 4.45 0.76 -10.16
N SER A 126 4.47 1.31 -8.95
CA SER A 126 5.72 1.52 -8.22
C SER A 126 6.22 0.18 -7.69
N GLU A 127 7.50 -0.11 -7.89
CA GLU A 127 8.16 -1.27 -7.26
C GLU A 127 8.32 -1.13 -5.73
N THR A 128 7.94 0.03 -5.17
CA THR A 128 8.03 0.34 -3.74
C THR A 128 6.69 0.13 -3.05
N ILE A 129 6.72 -0.51 -1.88
CA ILE A 129 5.59 -0.59 -0.95
C ILE A 129 5.95 0.04 0.39
N VAL A 130 4.93 0.39 1.16
CA VAL A 130 5.07 0.73 2.57
C VAL A 130 4.32 -0.33 3.38
N ILE A 131 5.03 -1.03 4.26
CA ILE A 131 4.47 -1.98 5.21
C ILE A 131 4.19 -1.25 6.52
N VAL A 132 3.02 -1.48 7.10
CA VAL A 132 2.61 -0.98 8.41
C VAL A 132 2.34 -2.19 9.29
N ASN A 133 3.18 -2.39 10.30
CA ASN A 133 3.03 -3.47 11.26
C ASN A 133 2.19 -3.02 12.46
N HIS A 134 1.66 -4.00 13.20
CA HIS A 134 1.09 -3.80 14.52
C HIS A 134 1.94 -4.49 15.58
N GLU A 135 1.61 -4.23 16.85
CA GLU A 135 2.17 -4.97 17.97
C GLU A 135 1.76 -6.44 17.93
N SER A 136 2.51 -7.26 18.67
CA SER A 136 2.23 -8.68 18.80
C SER A 136 0.84 -8.92 19.37
N SER A 137 0.11 -9.81 18.71
CA SER A 137 -1.24 -10.18 19.13
C SER A 137 -1.26 -11.47 19.94
N ALA A 138 -2.25 -11.58 20.84
CA ALA A 138 -2.43 -12.74 21.71
C ALA A 138 -2.93 -14.00 20.96
N SER A 139 -3.47 -13.84 19.75
CA SER A 139 -3.95 -14.93 18.90
C SER A 139 -3.87 -14.54 17.43
N GLU A 140 -3.92 -15.54 16.55
CA GLU A 140 -4.02 -15.32 15.09
C GLU A 140 -5.25 -14.51 14.69
N TYR A 141 -6.38 -14.73 15.37
CA TYR A 141 -7.60 -13.95 15.11
C TYR A 141 -7.38 -12.47 15.44
N ALA A 142 -6.83 -12.17 16.62
CA ALA A 142 -6.52 -10.80 17.01
C ALA A 142 -5.50 -10.14 16.08
N ASP A 143 -4.50 -10.91 15.63
CA ASP A 143 -3.48 -10.48 14.66
C ASP A 143 -4.10 -10.05 13.33
N ASN A 144 -4.97 -10.90 12.79
CA ASN A 144 -5.69 -10.64 11.56
C ASN A 144 -6.62 -9.42 11.69
N GLN A 145 -7.33 -9.29 12.81
CA GLN A 145 -8.21 -8.15 13.07
C GLN A 145 -7.44 -6.84 13.24
N ALA A 146 -6.27 -6.86 13.89
CA ALA A 146 -5.42 -5.68 14.04
C ALA A 146 -4.94 -5.16 12.68
N ALA A 147 -4.44 -6.04 11.82
CA ALA A 147 -4.04 -5.67 10.46
C ALA A 147 -5.24 -5.20 9.60
N LEU A 148 -6.43 -5.78 9.78
CA LEU A 148 -7.64 -5.37 9.06
C LEU A 148 -8.11 -3.98 9.50
N PHE A 149 -8.03 -3.71 10.80
CA PHE A 149 -8.35 -2.39 11.34
C PHE A 149 -7.41 -1.32 10.78
N ILE A 150 -6.11 -1.60 10.69
CA ILE A 150 -5.13 -0.70 10.08
C ILE A 150 -5.42 -0.51 8.58
N GLU A 151 -5.68 -1.58 7.83
CA GLU A 151 -6.09 -1.50 6.42
C GLU A 151 -7.27 -0.54 6.22
N CYS A 152 -8.36 -0.74 6.96
CA CYS A 152 -9.55 0.10 6.93
C CYS A 152 -9.25 1.57 7.27
N TYR A 153 -8.35 1.80 8.24
CA TYR A 153 -7.92 3.15 8.61
C TYR A 153 -7.13 3.81 7.49
N LEU A 154 -6.16 3.11 6.88
CA LEU A 154 -5.32 3.65 5.80
C LEU A 154 -6.13 3.99 4.54
N GLN A 155 -7.05 3.10 4.15
CA GLN A 155 -7.97 3.32 3.03
C GLN A 155 -8.76 4.62 3.19
N ARG A 156 -9.31 4.85 4.38
CA ARG A 156 -10.10 6.06 4.68
C ARG A 156 -9.23 7.31 4.84
N LYS A 157 -8.10 7.19 5.55
CA LYS A 157 -7.20 8.31 5.86
C LYS A 157 -6.50 8.86 4.62
N PHE A 158 -6.18 8.00 3.66
CA PHE A 158 -5.41 8.37 2.46
C PHE A 158 -6.16 8.14 1.15
N ASN A 159 -7.49 7.93 1.21
CA ASN A 159 -8.35 7.71 0.04
C ASN A 159 -7.86 6.58 -0.89
N LEU A 160 -7.38 5.47 -0.30
CA LEU A 160 -6.84 4.33 -1.04
C LEU A 160 -7.97 3.36 -1.38
N LEU A 161 -7.85 2.73 -2.55
CA LEU A 161 -8.73 1.66 -3.00
C LEU A 161 -8.45 0.36 -2.22
N ASP A 162 -9.43 -0.53 -2.24
CA ASP A 162 -9.31 -1.90 -1.74
C ASP A 162 -8.34 -2.72 -2.61
N SER A 163 -7.68 -3.71 -2.00
CA SER A 163 -6.74 -4.62 -2.71
C SER A 163 -7.44 -5.74 -3.48
#